data_AF-A0A3B1IGN2-F1
#
_entry.id   AF-A0A3B1IGN2-F1
#
_cell.length_a   1.000
_cell.length_b   1.000
_cell.length_c   1.000
_cell.angle_alpha   90.00
_cell.angle_beta   90.00
_cell.angle_gamma   90.00
#
_symmetry.space_group_name_H-M   'P 1'
#
loop_
_entity.id
_entity.type
_entity.pdbx_description
1 polymer ?
#
loop_
_entity_poly.entity_id
_entity_poly.type
_entity_poly.pdbx_seq_one_letter_code
_entity_poly.pdbx_strand_id
1 'polypeptide(L)'
;MESSEATSWTPKSETRVDPPPHCCSACDSRESHVPGKALRKPKARSVSTSAVASCAEFRRTQSLHGPSPVTTFGPKACMLKNPKAVMHIQDPASQRLTWNKPPKSVLVIKKIQDVSLLQPFKELCIFLTEQKKMIVYVERKVLEDPAIANDESFVAVKKNFCTFREDFDDISNRVDFIICLGGDGTLLYASSLFQESVPPVMAFHLGSLGFLTPFNFDTYQSQVTQVIEGNAAIILRSRLKVKVVKESREKTKTKDKNLIITNGEAEATRKTMQYQVLNEVVVDRGPSSYLSNVDLFLDGHLITTVQGDGVIVSTPTGSTAYAVAAGASMIHPNVPAILITPICPHSLSFRPIVVPAGVELKIMLSREARNNAWVSFDGRKRQEIGHGDSITITTSCFPVPSICFRDPVNDWFESLAQCLHWNVRKKQSHLSSEEEEEEF
;
A
#
# COMPACT_ATOMS: atom_id res chain seq x y z
N MET A 1 -44.51 -18.40 -50.98
CA MET A 1 -45.67 -17.88 -50.23
C MET A 1 -45.15 -17.47 -48.87
N GLU A 2 -45.22 -16.15 -48.61
CA GLU A 2 -45.28 -15.40 -47.33
C GLU A 2 -44.66 -16.05 -46.08
N SER A 3 -43.86 -15.39 -45.24
CA SER A 3 -43.88 -14.02 -44.68
C SER A 3 -42.57 -13.88 -43.84
N SER A 4 -41.97 -12.75 -43.45
CA SER A 4 -42.45 -11.40 -43.13
C SER A 4 -41.22 -10.48 -43.00
N GLU A 5 -41.31 -9.26 -43.53
CA GLU A 5 -40.34 -8.16 -43.42
C GLU A 5 -40.38 -7.49 -42.03
N ALA A 6 -39.22 -7.02 -41.57
CA ALA A 6 -39.06 -6.21 -40.36
C ALA A 6 -38.84 -4.73 -40.74
N THR A 7 -39.72 -3.87 -40.23
CA THR A 7 -39.85 -2.44 -40.55
C THR A 7 -38.96 -1.56 -39.66
N SER A 8 -38.29 -0.60 -40.29
CA SER A 8 -37.57 0.51 -39.68
C SER A 8 -38.51 1.65 -39.26
N TRP A 9 -38.44 2.17 -38.03
CA TRP A 9 -39.04 3.46 -37.66
C TRP A 9 -38.19 4.24 -36.65
N THR A 10 -37.91 5.50 -36.98
CA THR A 10 -37.39 6.54 -36.09
C THR A 10 -38.56 7.28 -35.42
N PRO A 11 -38.33 7.94 -34.27
CA PRO A 11 -39.00 9.21 -34.03
C PRO A 11 -38.10 10.34 -33.49
N LYS A 12 -38.47 11.56 -33.87
CA LYS A 12 -37.90 12.85 -33.49
C LYS A 12 -38.49 13.37 -32.16
N SER A 13 -37.66 14.12 -31.43
CA SER A 13 -37.93 15.30 -30.58
C SER A 13 -39.23 15.39 -29.76
N GLU A 14 -39.08 15.37 -28.43
CA GLU A 14 -40.00 16.01 -27.49
C GLU A 14 -39.24 16.90 -26.49
N THR A 15 -39.66 18.16 -26.46
CA THR A 15 -39.34 19.22 -25.49
C THR A 15 -39.85 18.85 -24.09
N ARG A 16 -38.98 18.94 -23.07
CA ARG A 16 -39.40 18.84 -21.65
C ARG A 16 -39.48 20.22 -20.99
N VAL A 17 -40.58 20.38 -20.29
CA VAL A 17 -41.09 21.55 -19.57
C VAL A 17 -40.57 21.52 -18.13
N ASP A 18 -40.10 22.66 -17.61
CA ASP A 18 -39.69 22.86 -16.21
C ASP A 18 -40.91 22.96 -15.27
N PRO A 19 -40.86 22.43 -14.03
CA PRO A 19 -41.88 22.65 -13.00
C PRO A 19 -41.62 23.92 -12.16
N PRO A 20 -42.66 24.54 -11.57
CA PRO A 20 -42.61 25.85 -10.93
C PRO A 20 -42.10 25.82 -9.47
N PRO A 21 -41.75 26.99 -8.87
CA PRO A 21 -41.18 27.06 -7.54
C PRO A 21 -42.26 27.05 -6.46
N HIS A 22 -42.06 26.25 -5.42
CA HIS A 22 -42.88 26.30 -4.20
C HIS A 22 -42.39 27.44 -3.29
N CYS A 23 -43.33 28.33 -2.97
CA CYS A 23 -43.22 29.36 -1.95
C CYS A 23 -44.12 28.96 -0.77
N CYS A 24 -43.62 29.05 0.47
CA CYS A 24 -44.46 29.12 1.67
C CYS A 24 -43.79 30.06 2.71
N SER A 25 -44.44 31.21 2.87
CA SER A 25 -44.74 32.01 4.08
C SER A 25 -44.70 31.23 5.42
N ALA A 26 -44.53 31.80 6.61
CA ALA A 26 -44.37 33.17 7.11
C ALA A 26 -44.13 33.06 8.64
N CYS A 27 -43.45 34.05 9.24
CA CYS A 27 -43.87 34.61 10.53
C CYS A 27 -43.33 36.04 10.67
N ASP A 28 -44.27 36.98 10.52
CA ASP A 28 -44.17 38.39 10.88
C ASP A 28 -44.05 38.55 12.40
N SER A 29 -43.24 39.51 12.84
CA SER A 29 -43.61 40.36 13.99
C SER A 29 -42.97 41.74 13.83
N ARG A 30 -43.85 42.74 13.84
CA ARG A 30 -43.64 44.17 13.60
C ARG A 30 -43.13 44.88 14.85
N GLU A 31 -42.43 46.00 14.64
CA GLU A 31 -42.48 47.31 15.35
C GLU A 31 -41.12 48.02 15.22
N SER A 32 -40.91 49.33 15.13
CA SER A 32 -41.63 50.51 14.64
C SER A 32 -40.58 51.66 14.60
N HIS A 33 -40.70 52.61 13.67
CA HIS A 33 -39.82 53.79 13.49
C HIS A 33 -39.87 54.81 14.64
N VAL A 34 -38.76 55.55 14.89
CA VAL A 34 -38.67 57.06 15.01
C VAL A 34 -37.18 57.51 14.87
N PRO A 35 -36.87 58.69 14.24
CA PRO A 35 -35.50 59.19 13.99
C PRO A 35 -35.06 60.35 14.91
N GLY A 36 -33.74 60.57 15.09
CA GLY A 36 -33.26 61.75 15.85
C GLY A 36 -31.74 62.00 15.92
N LYS A 37 -31.32 63.04 15.17
CA LYS A 37 -30.26 64.07 15.37
C LYS A 37 -28.87 63.78 15.98
N ALA A 38 -27.89 64.42 15.34
CA ALA A 38 -26.46 64.47 15.60
C ALA A 38 -26.02 65.28 16.84
N LEU A 39 -24.82 64.98 17.41
CA LEU A 39 -23.74 65.94 17.71
C LEU A 39 -22.44 65.27 18.27
N ARG A 40 -21.29 65.69 17.71
CA ARG A 40 -19.89 65.83 18.24
C ARG A 40 -19.08 64.65 18.86
N LYS A 41 -17.87 64.45 18.26
CA LYS A 41 -16.64 63.69 18.65
C LYS A 41 -15.96 64.24 19.95
N PRO A 42 -14.87 63.67 20.57
CA PRO A 42 -13.89 62.67 20.08
C PRO A 42 -13.29 61.62 21.08
N LYS A 43 -12.51 60.66 20.51
CA LYS A 43 -11.31 59.93 21.01
C LYS A 43 -11.34 59.27 22.42
N ALA A 44 -11.26 57.93 22.48
CA ALA A 44 -10.03 57.12 22.60
C ALA A 44 -10.33 55.70 23.12
N ARG A 45 -9.67 54.71 22.49
CA ARG A 45 -9.41 53.30 22.90
C ARG A 45 -10.25 52.69 24.03
N SER A 46 -11.06 51.68 23.69
CA SER A 46 -11.27 50.53 24.57
C SER A 46 -11.58 49.26 23.78
N VAL A 47 -10.74 48.26 24.05
CA VAL A 47 -10.95 46.82 24.18
C VAL A 47 -12.16 46.22 23.44
N SER A 48 -11.81 45.38 22.46
CA SER A 48 -12.64 44.42 21.76
C SER A 48 -13.52 43.57 22.66
N THR A 49 -14.85 43.67 22.48
CA THR A 49 -15.83 42.67 22.91
C THR A 49 -16.36 41.91 21.69
N SER A 50 -16.21 40.59 21.78
CA SER A 50 -17.06 39.53 21.25
C SER A 50 -17.51 39.56 19.78
N ALA A 51 -17.00 38.59 19.01
CA ALA A 51 -17.85 37.84 18.10
C ALA A 51 -17.51 36.36 18.25
N VAL A 52 -18.35 35.64 19.00
CA VAL A 52 -18.40 34.18 19.02
C VAL A 52 -18.89 33.76 17.64
N ALA A 53 -17.95 33.53 16.71
CA ALA A 53 -18.26 32.84 15.48
C ALA A 53 -18.40 31.35 15.82
N SER A 54 -19.61 30.82 15.63
CA SER A 54 -19.86 29.39 15.73
C SER A 54 -18.91 28.67 14.79
N CYS A 55 -17.92 27.98 15.35
CA CYS A 55 -17.07 27.07 14.60
C CYS A 55 -17.96 25.90 14.19
N ALA A 56 -18.61 26.01 13.03
CA ALA A 56 -19.21 24.86 12.38
C ALA A 56 -18.06 23.88 12.11
N GLU A 57 -18.05 22.74 12.80
CA GLU A 57 -17.10 21.67 12.56
C GLU A 57 -17.23 21.21 11.10
N PHE A 58 -16.39 21.76 10.23
CA PHE A 58 -16.31 21.32 8.85
C PHE A 58 -15.72 19.91 8.85
N ARG A 59 -16.58 18.90 8.66
CA ARG A 59 -16.15 17.53 8.40
C ARG A 59 -15.16 17.54 7.23
N ARG A 60 -14.03 16.87 7.44
CA ARG A 60 -12.93 16.70 6.48
C ARG A 60 -13.48 16.37 5.10
N THR A 61 -13.32 17.27 4.13
CA THR A 61 -13.67 17.00 2.73
C THR A 61 -12.57 16.15 2.08
N GLN A 62 -12.99 15.12 1.35
CA GLN A 62 -12.18 14.09 0.69
C GLN A 62 -11.36 14.65 -0.48
N SER A 63 -10.24 15.33 -0.19
CA SER A 63 -9.29 15.79 -1.20
C SER A 63 -7.85 15.51 -0.76
N LEU A 64 -6.98 15.16 -1.72
CA LEU A 64 -5.52 15.10 -1.53
C LEU A 64 -4.92 16.47 -1.20
N HIS A 65 -5.63 17.56 -1.51
CA HIS A 65 -5.31 18.90 -1.06
C HIS A 65 -6.01 19.16 0.27
N GLY A 66 -5.32 19.86 1.18
CA GLY A 66 -5.87 20.26 2.48
C GLY A 66 -7.24 20.95 2.36
N PRO A 67 -8.03 20.98 3.44
CA PRO A 67 -9.41 21.44 3.43
C PRO A 67 -9.45 22.95 3.18
N SER A 68 -9.36 23.39 1.94
CA SER A 68 -9.86 24.69 1.56
C SER A 68 -11.25 24.48 0.97
N PRO A 69 -12.33 24.55 1.78
CA PRO A 69 -13.70 24.60 1.26
C PRO A 69 -13.88 25.80 0.32
N VAL A 70 -12.96 26.76 0.41
CA VAL A 70 -12.83 27.93 -0.43
C VAL A 70 -11.82 27.62 -1.54
N THR A 71 -12.29 27.32 -2.75
CA THR A 71 -11.41 27.20 -3.93
C THR A 71 -10.92 28.57 -4.42
N THR A 72 -11.13 29.66 -3.68
CA THR A 72 -10.66 31.01 -4.03
C THR A 72 -9.36 31.33 -3.31
N PHE A 73 -8.36 31.80 -4.06
CA PHE A 73 -7.09 32.29 -3.55
C PHE A 73 -7.13 33.83 -3.53
N GLY A 74 -7.40 34.40 -2.36
CA GLY A 74 -7.62 35.84 -2.23
C GLY A 74 -8.89 36.33 -2.97
N PRO A 75 -9.02 37.65 -3.22
CA PRO A 75 -10.27 38.24 -3.73
C PRO A 75 -10.52 38.01 -5.23
N LYS A 76 -9.54 37.50 -5.98
CA LYS A 76 -9.59 37.49 -7.46
C LYS A 76 -9.24 36.15 -8.12
N ALA A 77 -8.59 35.23 -7.42
CA ALA A 77 -8.20 33.96 -8.02
C ALA A 77 -9.06 32.82 -7.47
N CYS A 78 -9.31 31.81 -8.30
CA CYS A 78 -9.92 30.58 -7.86
C CYS A 78 -9.39 29.39 -8.65
N MET A 79 -9.43 28.21 -8.03
CA MET A 79 -9.16 26.95 -8.68
C MET A 79 -10.29 26.65 -9.65
N LEU A 80 -9.97 26.54 -10.93
CA LEU A 80 -10.91 26.13 -11.95
C LEU A 80 -11.39 24.71 -11.61
N LYS A 81 -12.68 24.57 -11.29
CA LYS A 81 -13.31 23.26 -11.09
C LYS A 81 -13.50 22.60 -12.45
N ASN A 82 -12.45 21.96 -12.97
CA ASN A 82 -12.55 21.13 -14.16
C ASN A 82 -13.04 19.74 -13.75
N PRO A 83 -14.25 19.30 -14.14
CA PRO A 83 -14.77 17.97 -13.77
C PRO A 83 -13.86 16.83 -14.21
N LYS A 84 -13.09 17.01 -15.31
CA LYS A 84 -12.13 16.03 -15.81
C LYS A 84 -10.84 15.94 -14.97
N ALA A 85 -10.58 16.92 -14.10
CA ALA A 85 -9.42 16.96 -13.21
C ALA A 85 -9.75 16.49 -11.78
N VAL A 86 -11.03 16.26 -11.46
CA VAL A 86 -11.45 15.75 -10.15
C VAL A 86 -11.19 14.25 -10.11
N MET A 87 -10.25 13.82 -9.26
CA MET A 87 -10.04 12.41 -8.96
C MET A 87 -10.94 11.98 -7.81
N HIS A 88 -11.73 10.92 -8.01
CA HIS A 88 -12.49 10.28 -6.94
C HIS A 88 -11.62 9.24 -6.24
N ILE A 89 -11.11 9.58 -5.06
CA ILE A 89 -10.26 8.70 -4.25
C ILE A 89 -11.05 8.29 -3.02
N GLN A 90 -11.18 6.99 -2.78
CA GLN A 90 -11.81 6.48 -1.56
C GLN A 90 -10.96 6.84 -0.35
N ASP A 91 -11.60 7.25 0.76
CA ASP A 91 -10.88 7.53 2.00
C ASP A 91 -10.23 6.23 2.52
N PRO A 92 -8.88 6.17 2.61
CA PRO A 92 -8.18 4.98 3.09
C PRO A 92 -8.61 4.54 4.50
N ALA A 93 -9.06 5.46 5.35
CA ALA A 93 -9.47 5.13 6.71
C ALA A 93 -10.88 4.52 6.79
N SER A 94 -11.72 4.69 5.76
CA SER A 94 -13.12 4.21 5.77
C SER A 94 -13.31 2.87 5.04
N GLN A 95 -12.22 2.23 4.61
CA GLN A 95 -12.31 1.00 3.82
C GLN A 95 -12.72 -0.20 4.69
N ARG A 96 -13.70 -0.95 4.21
CA ARG A 96 -14.19 -2.17 4.88
C ARG A 96 -14.26 -3.33 3.89
N LEU A 97 -14.02 -4.53 4.41
CA LEU A 97 -14.18 -5.77 3.67
C LEU A 97 -15.65 -6.13 3.51
N THR A 98 -16.06 -6.42 2.28
CA THR A 98 -17.37 -6.97 1.96
C THR A 98 -17.22 -8.23 1.11
N TRP A 99 -17.86 -9.31 1.53
CA TRP A 99 -17.88 -10.57 0.79
C TRP A 99 -19.08 -10.59 -0.16
N ASN A 100 -18.84 -10.58 -1.47
CA ASN A 100 -19.93 -10.74 -2.45
C ASN A 100 -20.56 -12.14 -2.35
N LYS A 101 -19.74 -13.13 -2.00
CA LYS A 101 -20.13 -14.50 -1.67
C LYS A 101 -19.29 -14.93 -0.46
N PRO A 102 -19.82 -15.76 0.45
CA PRO A 102 -19.06 -16.24 1.59
C PRO A 102 -17.82 -17.02 1.09
N PRO A 103 -16.64 -16.79 1.67
CA PRO A 103 -15.41 -17.45 1.25
C PRO A 103 -15.51 -18.96 1.51
N LYS A 104 -15.06 -19.76 0.54
CA LYS A 104 -15.06 -21.24 0.62
C LYS A 104 -13.67 -21.82 0.70
N SER A 105 -12.68 -21.15 0.13
CA SER A 105 -11.28 -21.58 0.18
C SER A 105 -10.40 -20.60 0.96
N VAL A 106 -9.47 -21.16 1.72
CA VAL A 106 -8.53 -20.40 2.54
C VAL A 106 -7.11 -20.91 2.32
N LEU A 107 -6.18 -20.01 2.04
CA LEU A 107 -4.75 -20.30 2.02
C LEU A 107 -4.17 -20.03 3.40
N VAL A 108 -3.56 -21.06 4.01
CA VAL A 108 -2.87 -20.92 5.30
C VAL A 108 -1.36 -20.90 5.04
N ILE A 109 -0.73 -19.77 5.36
CA ILE A 109 0.72 -19.57 5.26
C ILE A 109 1.30 -19.61 6.66
N LYS A 110 2.26 -20.49 6.91
CA LYS A 110 2.99 -20.60 8.18
C LYS A 110 4.46 -20.25 7.95
N LYS A 111 5.07 -19.49 8.86
CA LYS A 111 6.54 -19.29 8.86
C LYS A 111 7.25 -20.66 8.94
N ILE A 112 8.19 -20.88 8.02
CA ILE A 112 8.93 -22.15 7.92
C ILE A 112 9.92 -22.26 9.09
N GLN A 113 10.22 -23.49 9.54
CA GLN A 113 11.19 -23.80 10.60
C GLN A 113 10.88 -23.18 11.98
N ASP A 114 9.65 -22.73 12.20
CA ASP A 114 9.21 -22.22 13.51
C ASP A 114 8.33 -23.26 14.23
N VAL A 115 8.91 -23.90 15.25
CA VAL A 115 8.28 -24.97 16.03
C VAL A 115 7.09 -24.43 16.85
N SER A 116 7.17 -23.17 17.30
CA SER A 116 6.11 -22.52 18.09
C SER A 116 4.78 -22.43 17.34
N LEU A 117 4.83 -22.43 16.00
CA LEU A 117 3.65 -22.30 15.14
C LEU A 117 2.99 -23.63 14.80
N LEU A 118 3.58 -24.77 15.17
CA LEU A 118 3.04 -26.08 14.79
C LEU A 118 1.66 -26.34 15.40
N GLN A 119 1.52 -26.08 16.70
CA GLN A 119 0.26 -26.29 17.40
C GLN A 119 -0.83 -25.29 16.94
N PRO A 120 -0.56 -23.98 16.90
CA PRO A 120 -1.47 -22.98 16.30
C PRO A 120 -1.91 -23.31 14.87
N PHE A 121 -0.98 -23.78 14.02
CA PHE A 121 -1.29 -24.19 12.66
C PHE A 121 -2.26 -25.38 12.62
N LYS A 122 -2.05 -26.39 13.47
CA LYS A 122 -2.95 -27.55 13.55
C LYS A 122 -4.34 -27.12 14.02
N GLU A 123 -4.42 -26.35 15.10
CA GLU A 123 -5.69 -25.85 15.66
C GLU A 123 -6.48 -25.02 14.65
N LEU A 124 -5.82 -24.07 13.97
CA LEU A 124 -6.44 -23.25 12.94
C LEU A 124 -6.98 -24.11 11.80
N CYS A 125 -6.18 -25.04 11.29
CA CYS A 125 -6.59 -25.88 10.16
C CYS A 125 -7.73 -26.83 10.52
N ILE A 126 -7.75 -27.39 11.73
CA ILE A 126 -8.87 -28.19 12.26
C ILE A 126 -10.14 -27.33 12.29
N PHE A 127 -10.06 -26.14 12.90
CA PHE A 127 -11.18 -25.20 12.98
C PHE A 127 -11.75 -24.84 11.60
N LEU A 128 -10.89 -24.51 10.63
CA LEU A 128 -11.31 -24.15 9.28
C LEU A 128 -11.97 -25.32 8.54
N THR A 129 -11.43 -26.52 8.71
CA THR A 129 -11.92 -27.71 7.99
C THR A 129 -13.20 -28.26 8.61
N GLU A 130 -13.22 -28.45 9.93
CA GLU A 130 -14.31 -29.15 10.62
C GLU A 130 -15.47 -28.21 10.97
N GLN A 131 -15.16 -27.03 11.53
CA GLN A 131 -16.20 -26.10 12.00
C GLN A 131 -16.67 -25.17 10.88
N LYS A 132 -15.74 -24.62 10.08
CA LYS A 132 -16.09 -23.70 8.99
C LYS A 132 -16.32 -24.37 7.64
N LYS A 133 -16.01 -25.67 7.50
CA LYS A 133 -16.21 -26.45 6.27
C LYS A 133 -15.55 -25.81 5.04
N MET A 134 -14.37 -25.22 5.23
CA MET A 134 -13.61 -24.55 4.18
C MET A 134 -12.58 -25.48 3.55
N ILE A 135 -12.25 -25.23 2.28
CA ILE A 135 -11.13 -25.88 1.59
C ILE A 135 -9.84 -25.19 2.00
N VAL A 136 -8.95 -25.91 2.67
CA VAL A 136 -7.68 -25.36 3.15
C VAL A 136 -6.56 -25.65 2.14
N TYR A 137 -5.90 -24.60 1.67
CA TYR A 137 -4.71 -24.64 0.83
C TYR A 137 -3.45 -24.42 1.67
N VAL A 138 -2.41 -25.23 1.40
CA VAL A 138 -1.10 -25.11 2.06
C VAL A 138 0.03 -25.45 1.08
N GLU A 139 1.21 -24.84 1.24
CA GLU A 139 2.38 -25.23 0.44
C GLU A 139 2.77 -26.67 0.80
N ARG A 140 3.06 -27.48 -0.21
CA ARG A 140 3.42 -28.90 -0.04
C ARG A 140 4.53 -29.13 1.01
N LYS A 141 5.56 -28.27 1.01
CA LYS A 141 6.69 -28.36 1.96
C LYS A 141 6.27 -28.27 3.43
N VAL A 142 5.14 -27.60 3.73
CA VAL A 142 4.61 -27.50 5.10
C VAL A 142 4.15 -28.87 5.61
N LEU A 143 3.57 -29.70 4.75
CA LEU A 143 3.11 -31.04 5.13
C LEU A 143 4.25 -32.08 5.16
N GLU A 144 5.37 -31.78 4.50
CA GLU A 144 6.58 -32.60 4.52
C GLU A 144 7.41 -32.40 5.81
N ASP A 145 7.09 -31.38 6.62
CA ASP A 145 7.70 -31.18 7.95
C ASP A 145 7.44 -32.43 8.84
N PRO A 146 8.48 -33.10 9.37
CA PRO A 146 8.32 -34.30 10.18
C PRO A 146 7.36 -34.13 11.37
N ALA A 147 7.32 -32.95 11.99
CA ALA A 147 6.45 -32.67 13.13
C ALA A 147 4.96 -32.55 12.75
N ILE A 148 4.69 -32.30 11.46
CA ILE A 148 3.35 -32.35 10.89
C ILE A 148 3.12 -33.75 10.33
N ALA A 149 3.97 -34.26 9.45
CA ALA A 149 3.82 -35.53 8.74
C ALA A 149 3.53 -36.71 9.68
N ASN A 150 4.30 -36.85 10.76
CA ASN A 150 4.24 -37.98 11.68
C ASN A 150 3.13 -37.88 12.75
N ASP A 151 2.41 -36.76 12.81
CA ASP A 151 1.31 -36.60 13.77
C ASP A 151 0.05 -37.35 13.30
N GLU A 152 -0.27 -38.43 14.00
CA GLU A 152 -1.43 -39.31 13.76
C GLU A 152 -2.77 -38.58 13.95
N SER A 153 -2.85 -37.69 14.96
CA SER A 153 -4.08 -36.94 15.28
C SER A 153 -4.48 -35.98 14.15
N PHE A 154 -3.49 -35.55 13.36
CA PHE A 154 -3.68 -34.59 12.28
C PHE A 154 -3.88 -35.26 10.90
N VAL A 155 -3.78 -36.60 10.79
CA VAL A 155 -3.88 -37.33 9.52
C VAL A 155 -5.24 -37.16 8.84
N ALA A 156 -6.34 -37.19 9.61
CA ALA A 156 -7.69 -37.05 9.05
C ALA A 156 -7.88 -35.70 8.36
N VAL A 157 -7.39 -34.62 8.97
CA VAL A 157 -7.50 -33.26 8.44
C VAL A 157 -6.56 -33.04 7.26
N LYS A 158 -5.32 -33.56 7.33
CA LYS A 158 -4.35 -33.48 6.21
C LYS A 158 -4.90 -34.01 4.89
N LYS A 159 -5.72 -35.07 4.92
CA LYS A 159 -6.31 -35.67 3.71
C LYS A 159 -7.27 -34.74 2.98
N ASN A 160 -7.81 -33.73 3.67
CA ASN A 160 -8.73 -32.75 3.10
C ASN A 160 -8.01 -31.50 2.57
N PHE A 161 -6.69 -31.38 2.74
CA PHE A 161 -5.94 -30.22 2.27
C PHE A 161 -5.67 -30.27 0.77
N CYS A 162 -5.75 -29.10 0.16
CA CYS A 162 -5.23 -28.87 -1.18
C CYS A 162 -3.77 -28.40 -1.06
N THR A 163 -2.84 -29.11 -1.69
CA THR A 163 -1.43 -28.71 -1.71
C THR A 163 -1.04 -28.08 -3.03
N PHE A 164 -0.07 -27.18 -3.00
CA PHE A 164 0.51 -26.57 -4.20
C PHE A 164 2.04 -26.43 -4.06
N ARG A 165 2.73 -26.23 -5.18
CA ARG A 165 4.17 -25.94 -5.26
C ARG A 165 4.38 -24.53 -5.82
N GLU A 166 5.09 -23.69 -5.07
CA GLU A 166 5.31 -22.26 -5.33
C GLU A 166 5.67 -21.91 -6.78
N ASP A 167 6.54 -22.69 -7.43
CA ASP A 167 7.04 -22.38 -8.78
C ASP A 167 6.32 -23.11 -9.93
N PHE A 168 5.34 -23.97 -9.62
CA PHE A 168 4.71 -24.85 -10.62
C PHE A 168 3.20 -24.71 -10.70
N ASP A 169 2.54 -24.49 -9.56
CA ASP A 169 1.09 -24.56 -9.48
C ASP A 169 0.53 -23.15 -9.23
N ASP A 170 -0.36 -22.67 -10.10
CA ASP A 170 -1.03 -21.38 -9.94
C ASP A 170 -2.31 -21.52 -9.10
N ILE A 171 -2.34 -20.83 -7.96
CA ILE A 171 -3.47 -20.80 -7.02
C ILE A 171 -4.23 -19.48 -7.04
N SER A 172 -3.84 -18.52 -7.89
CA SER A 172 -4.32 -17.13 -7.85
C SER A 172 -5.85 -17.02 -7.91
N ASN A 173 -6.49 -17.88 -8.70
CA ASN A 173 -7.95 -17.90 -8.90
C ASN A 173 -8.68 -18.99 -8.07
N ARG A 174 -8.00 -19.60 -7.10
CA ARG A 174 -8.57 -20.71 -6.29
C ARG A 174 -8.75 -20.35 -4.82
N VAL A 175 -8.17 -19.25 -4.36
CA VAL A 175 -8.13 -18.84 -2.95
C VAL A 175 -9.02 -17.62 -2.75
N ASP A 176 -10.00 -17.73 -1.85
CA ASP A 176 -10.90 -16.61 -1.51
C ASP A 176 -10.36 -15.76 -0.36
N PHE A 177 -9.57 -16.36 0.54
CA PHE A 177 -9.11 -15.76 1.79
C PHE A 177 -7.72 -16.26 2.18
N ILE A 178 -6.87 -15.42 2.77
CA ILE A 178 -5.51 -15.80 3.19
C ILE A 178 -5.36 -15.58 4.69
N ILE A 179 -4.86 -16.60 5.40
CA ILE A 179 -4.45 -16.50 6.80
C ILE A 179 -2.96 -16.75 6.92
N CYS A 180 -2.25 -15.80 7.51
CA CYS A 180 -0.83 -15.89 7.80
C CYS A 180 -0.60 -16.15 9.29
N LEU A 181 0.26 -17.13 9.60
CA LEU A 181 0.74 -17.46 10.94
C LEU A 181 2.25 -17.20 11.00
N GLY A 182 2.65 -16.13 11.70
CA GLY A 182 4.05 -15.78 11.90
C GLY A 182 4.33 -14.28 11.81
N GLY A 183 5.51 -13.93 11.31
CA GLY A 183 5.92 -12.53 11.16
C GLY A 183 5.66 -11.97 9.76
N ASP A 184 6.14 -10.75 9.53
CA ASP A 184 5.96 -9.96 8.32
C ASP A 184 6.35 -10.70 7.02
N GLY A 185 7.34 -11.59 7.07
CA GLY A 185 7.77 -12.40 5.93
C GLY A 185 6.69 -13.32 5.34
N THR A 186 5.67 -13.69 6.14
CA THR A 186 4.52 -14.46 5.64
C THR A 186 3.65 -13.62 4.71
N LEU A 187 3.51 -12.32 4.96
CA LEU A 187 2.78 -11.41 4.09
C LEU A 187 3.53 -11.14 2.78
N LEU A 188 4.86 -11.07 2.83
CA LEU A 188 5.70 -10.99 1.62
C LEU A 188 5.56 -12.25 0.75
N TYR A 189 5.49 -13.41 1.40
CA TYR A 189 5.22 -14.65 0.70
C TYR A 189 3.84 -14.63 0.03
N ALA A 190 2.79 -14.20 0.74
CA ALA A 190 1.46 -14.03 0.16
C ALA A 190 1.50 -13.09 -1.06
N SER A 191 2.12 -11.91 -0.95
CA SER A 191 2.28 -10.98 -2.08
C SER A 191 3.00 -11.62 -3.28
N SER A 192 3.98 -12.49 -3.04
CA SER A 192 4.73 -13.16 -4.10
C SER A 192 3.90 -14.19 -4.88
N LEU A 193 2.92 -14.84 -4.23
CA LEU A 193 2.03 -15.82 -4.86
C LEU A 193 0.98 -15.17 -5.76
N PHE A 194 0.50 -13.97 -5.42
CA PHE A 194 -0.58 -13.28 -6.14
C PHE A 194 -0.05 -12.05 -6.89
N GLN A 195 0.34 -12.21 -8.16
CA GLN A 195 0.90 -11.11 -8.98
C GLN A 195 -0.16 -10.14 -9.56
N GLU A 196 -1.44 -10.46 -9.39
CA GLU A 196 -2.59 -9.62 -9.77
C GLU A 196 -3.42 -9.28 -8.51
N SER A 197 -4.74 -9.47 -8.57
CA SER A 197 -5.64 -9.29 -7.43
C SER A 197 -5.25 -10.21 -6.28
N VAL A 198 -5.15 -9.65 -5.07
CA VAL A 198 -4.77 -10.38 -3.87
C VAL A 198 -6.01 -10.60 -3.00
N PRO A 199 -6.33 -11.83 -2.60
CA PRO A 199 -7.39 -12.09 -1.63
C PRO A 199 -7.12 -11.37 -0.28
N PRO A 200 -8.16 -11.06 0.52
CA PRO A 200 -8.02 -10.47 1.85
C PRO A 200 -7.06 -11.29 2.72
N VAL A 201 -6.14 -10.60 3.39
CA VAL A 201 -5.10 -11.24 4.21
C VAL A 201 -5.31 -10.92 5.69
N MET A 202 -5.51 -11.96 6.49
CA MET A 202 -5.54 -11.88 7.95
C MET A 202 -4.24 -12.46 8.50
N ALA A 203 -3.50 -11.67 9.28
CA ALA A 203 -2.16 -12.08 9.72
C ALA A 203 -2.02 -12.07 11.23
N PHE A 204 -1.66 -13.22 11.79
CA PHE A 204 -1.46 -13.44 13.21
C PHE A 204 0.02 -13.42 13.60
N HIS A 205 0.36 -12.70 14.66
CA HIS A 205 1.65 -12.82 15.34
C HIS A 205 1.57 -13.84 16.47
N LEU A 206 2.67 -14.57 16.69
CA LEU A 206 2.79 -15.60 17.74
C LEU A 206 4.14 -15.42 18.46
N GLY A 207 4.36 -14.20 18.98
CA GLY A 207 5.62 -13.75 19.55
C GLY A 207 5.70 -12.23 19.55
N SER A 208 6.85 -11.66 19.15
CA SER A 208 6.96 -10.22 18.94
C SER A 208 6.00 -9.75 17.85
N LEU A 209 5.24 -8.69 18.14
CA LEU A 209 4.39 -8.03 17.15
C LEU A 209 5.24 -7.59 15.94
N GLY A 210 4.73 -7.80 14.74
CA GLY A 210 5.29 -7.25 13.49
C GLY A 210 4.49 -6.03 13.04
N PHE A 211 4.99 -5.31 12.02
CA PHE A 211 4.24 -4.19 11.45
C PHE A 211 3.07 -4.63 10.56
N LEU A 212 3.04 -5.92 10.16
CA LEU A 212 2.08 -6.48 9.21
C LEU A 212 1.14 -7.52 9.83
N THR A 213 1.31 -7.87 11.11
CA THR A 213 0.61 -9.00 11.77
C THR A 213 -0.18 -8.56 13.01
N PRO A 214 -1.31 -7.83 12.85
CA PRO A 214 -1.98 -7.17 13.98
C PRO A 214 -2.73 -8.13 14.92
N PHE A 215 -3.04 -9.36 14.51
CA PHE A 215 -3.88 -10.26 15.30
C PHE A 215 -3.06 -11.14 16.26
N ASN A 216 -3.48 -11.23 17.52
CA ASN A 216 -3.01 -12.27 18.45
C ASN A 216 -3.82 -13.56 18.22
N PHE A 217 -3.13 -14.71 18.18
CA PHE A 217 -3.73 -16.02 17.97
C PHE A 217 -4.65 -16.50 19.11
N ASP A 218 -4.53 -16.00 20.34
CA ASP A 218 -5.31 -16.48 21.51
C ASP A 218 -6.84 -16.47 21.30
N THR A 219 -7.34 -15.56 20.47
CA THR A 219 -8.78 -15.38 20.21
C THR A 219 -9.15 -15.63 18.74
N TYR A 220 -8.36 -16.45 18.02
CA TYR A 220 -8.48 -16.62 16.57
C TYR A 220 -9.87 -17.08 16.11
N GLN A 221 -10.56 -17.95 16.86
CA GLN A 221 -11.85 -18.53 16.43
C GLN A 221 -12.93 -17.46 16.26
N SER A 222 -13.03 -16.54 17.24
CA SER A 222 -13.97 -15.43 17.20
C SER A 222 -13.60 -14.43 16.10
N GLN A 223 -12.32 -14.08 16.02
CA GLN A 223 -11.82 -13.10 15.04
C GLN A 223 -11.98 -13.60 13.59
N VAL A 224 -11.60 -14.85 13.31
CA VAL A 224 -11.77 -15.46 11.98
C VAL A 224 -13.25 -15.54 11.62
N THR A 225 -14.11 -15.89 12.58
CA THR A 225 -15.57 -15.90 12.36
C THR A 225 -16.10 -14.53 11.98
N GLN A 226 -15.73 -13.48 12.73
CA GLN A 226 -16.12 -12.10 12.45
C GLN A 226 -15.65 -11.64 11.07
N VAL A 227 -14.42 -11.99 10.67
CA VAL A 227 -13.88 -11.66 9.35
C VAL A 227 -14.68 -12.36 8.23
N ILE A 228 -15.04 -13.63 8.40
CA ILE A 228 -15.83 -14.39 7.42
C ILE A 228 -17.25 -13.86 7.30
N GLU A 229 -17.87 -13.45 8.41
CA GLU A 229 -19.19 -12.81 8.44
C GLU A 229 -19.18 -11.41 7.79
N GLY A 230 -18.01 -10.77 7.74
CA GLY A 230 -17.74 -9.58 6.95
C GLY A 230 -17.69 -8.29 7.77
N ASN A 231 -17.58 -7.15 7.06
CA ASN A 231 -17.46 -5.81 7.63
C ASN A 231 -16.20 -5.56 8.46
N ALA A 232 -15.12 -6.33 8.31
CA ALA A 232 -13.84 -6.01 8.95
C ALA A 232 -13.23 -4.73 8.34
N ALA A 233 -12.52 -3.93 9.14
CA ALA A 233 -11.73 -2.82 8.61
C ALA A 233 -10.55 -3.38 7.80
N ILE A 234 -10.19 -2.73 6.69
CA ILE A 234 -9.06 -3.14 5.87
C ILE A 234 -8.16 -1.94 5.57
N ILE A 235 -6.89 -2.25 5.35
CA ILE A 235 -5.90 -1.33 4.82
C ILE A 235 -5.38 -1.87 3.49
N LEU A 236 -5.54 -1.10 2.42
CA LEU A 236 -5.01 -1.42 1.10
C LEU A 236 -3.54 -1.00 1.02
N ARG A 237 -2.64 -1.93 1.33
CA ARG A 237 -1.20 -1.69 1.26
C ARG A 237 -0.76 -1.63 -0.20
N SER A 238 -0.28 -0.46 -0.63
CA SER A 238 0.23 -0.28 -1.98
C SER A 238 1.39 -1.23 -2.28
N ARG A 239 1.49 -1.70 -3.52
CA ARG A 239 2.66 -2.41 -4.06
C ARG A 239 3.36 -1.58 -5.13
N LEU A 240 4.62 -1.87 -5.41
CA LEU A 240 5.32 -1.41 -6.60
C LEU A 240 5.14 -2.43 -7.71
N LYS A 241 4.77 -1.97 -8.90
CA LYS A 241 4.86 -2.72 -10.15
C LYS A 241 6.21 -2.41 -10.77
N VAL A 242 7.00 -3.46 -10.98
CA VAL A 242 8.38 -3.34 -11.45
C VAL A 242 8.54 -4.08 -12.76
N LYS A 243 8.98 -3.38 -13.79
CA LYS A 243 9.28 -3.93 -15.11
C LYS A 243 10.78 -3.94 -15.31
N VAL A 244 11.37 -5.11 -15.49
CA VAL A 244 12.77 -5.22 -15.90
C VAL A 244 12.83 -5.57 -17.37
N VAL A 245 13.48 -4.71 -18.15
CA VAL A 245 13.78 -4.94 -19.56
C VAL A 245 15.26 -5.24 -19.67
N LYS A 246 15.58 -6.46 -20.09
CA LYS A 246 16.96 -6.86 -20.37
C LYS A 246 17.23 -6.79 -21.87
N GLU A 247 18.37 -6.20 -22.22
CA GLU A 247 18.82 -6.18 -23.61
C GLU A 247 19.32 -7.57 -24.00
N SER A 248 18.95 -8.05 -25.19
CA SER A 248 19.40 -9.36 -25.67
C SER A 248 20.91 -9.33 -25.88
N ARG A 249 21.64 -10.04 -25.03
CA ARG A 249 23.06 -10.29 -25.19
C ARG A 249 23.26 -11.55 -26.02
N GLU A 250 22.71 -11.62 -27.23
CA GLU A 250 23.24 -12.56 -28.21
C GLU A 250 24.64 -12.10 -28.60
N LYS A 251 25.62 -12.56 -27.83
CA LYS A 251 26.99 -12.62 -28.33
C LYS A 251 26.96 -13.61 -29.48
N THR A 252 27.08 -13.10 -30.69
CA THR A 252 27.64 -13.80 -31.85
C THR A 252 28.92 -14.52 -31.42
N LYS A 253 28.79 -15.76 -30.92
CA LYS A 253 29.91 -16.68 -30.89
C LYS A 253 30.19 -17.04 -32.33
N THR A 254 31.22 -16.41 -32.88
CA THR A 254 32.08 -16.91 -33.96
C THR A 254 31.35 -17.62 -35.11
N LYS A 255 31.25 -16.88 -36.23
CA LYS A 255 31.16 -17.42 -37.59
C LYS A 255 32.12 -18.60 -37.76
N ASP A 256 31.61 -19.82 -37.73
CA ASP A 256 32.07 -20.81 -38.70
C ASP A 256 31.52 -20.40 -40.06
N LYS A 257 32.43 -20.27 -41.02
CA LYS A 257 32.13 -19.93 -42.41
C LYS A 257 31.26 -21.03 -43.00
N ASN A 258 29.99 -20.71 -43.24
CA ASN A 258 29.21 -21.01 -44.45
C ASN A 258 27.72 -21.10 -44.08
N LEU A 259 27.01 -19.98 -44.15
CA LEU A 259 25.58 -19.98 -44.45
C LEU A 259 25.20 -18.60 -44.99
N ILE A 260 24.55 -18.64 -46.15
CA ILE A 260 24.17 -17.51 -46.98
C ILE A 260 23.18 -16.64 -46.20
N ILE A 261 23.46 -15.34 -46.17
CA ILE A 261 22.58 -14.31 -45.61
C ILE A 261 21.41 -14.15 -46.58
N THR A 262 20.21 -14.54 -46.16
CA THR A 262 18.96 -14.00 -46.71
C THR A 262 18.36 -13.05 -45.69
N ASN A 263 18.11 -11.83 -46.16
CA ASN A 263 17.61 -10.68 -45.42
C ASN A 263 16.42 -11.01 -44.51
N GLY A 264 16.56 -10.65 -43.24
CA GLY A 264 15.49 -10.54 -42.26
C GLY A 264 16.04 -9.74 -41.09
N GLU A 265 15.47 -8.57 -40.83
CA GLU A 265 15.85 -7.68 -39.74
C GLU A 265 15.83 -8.44 -38.41
N ALA A 266 17.00 -8.64 -37.82
CA ALA A 266 17.15 -9.29 -36.52
C ALA A 266 16.67 -8.33 -35.42
N GLU A 267 15.36 -8.30 -35.20
CA GLU A 267 14.74 -7.56 -34.12
C GLU A 267 15.21 -8.17 -32.79
N ALA A 268 16.12 -7.49 -32.11
CA ALA A 268 16.69 -7.94 -30.84
C ALA A 268 15.57 -8.24 -29.83
N THR A 269 15.37 -9.51 -29.50
CA THR A 269 14.30 -9.98 -28.61
C THR A 269 14.57 -9.51 -27.18
N ARG A 270 14.09 -8.31 -26.83
CA ARG A 270 14.19 -7.76 -25.47
C ARG A 270 13.39 -8.62 -24.49
N LYS A 271 14.06 -9.24 -23.52
CA LYS A 271 13.38 -10.01 -22.47
C LYS A 271 12.79 -9.04 -21.46
N THR A 272 11.47 -9.06 -21.32
CA THR A 272 10.75 -8.25 -20.34
C THR A 272 10.19 -9.13 -19.24
N MET A 273 10.46 -8.77 -17.98
CA MET A 273 9.86 -9.40 -16.80
C MET A 273 9.10 -8.36 -15.98
N GLN A 274 8.03 -8.79 -15.31
CA GLN A 274 7.23 -7.95 -14.42
C GLN A 274 7.10 -8.60 -13.04
N TYR A 275 7.15 -7.78 -11.99
CA TYR A 275 7.08 -8.18 -10.60
C TYR A 275 6.17 -7.24 -9.81
N GLN A 276 5.44 -7.80 -8.85
CA GLN A 276 4.78 -7.05 -7.77
C GLN A 276 5.63 -7.11 -6.50
N VAL A 277 5.81 -5.97 -5.84
CA VAL A 277 6.69 -5.81 -4.68
C VAL A 277 5.95 -5.09 -3.57
N LEU A 278 5.87 -5.69 -2.39
CA LEU A 278 5.14 -5.11 -1.25
C LEU A 278 5.97 -4.11 -0.46
N ASN A 279 7.23 -4.45 -0.16
CA ASN A 279 8.12 -3.61 0.62
C ASN A 279 9.02 -2.78 -0.29
N GLU A 280 9.99 -3.41 -0.96
CA GLU A 280 11.01 -2.67 -1.68
C GLU A 280 11.67 -3.39 -2.87
N VAL A 281 12.11 -2.57 -3.82
CA VAL A 281 13.09 -2.92 -4.83
C VAL A 281 14.44 -2.40 -4.36
N VAL A 282 15.42 -3.28 -4.27
CA VAL A 282 16.80 -2.89 -3.94
C VAL A 282 17.64 -3.03 -5.18
N VAL A 283 18.35 -1.97 -5.55
CA VAL A 283 19.39 -2.00 -6.59
C VAL A 283 20.73 -1.73 -5.92
N ASP A 284 21.61 -2.72 -5.90
CA ASP A 284 22.88 -2.68 -5.16
C ASP A 284 24.09 -3.09 -6.03
N ARG A 285 25.31 -2.80 -5.54
CA ARG A 285 26.58 -3.12 -6.24
C ARG A 285 26.91 -4.61 -6.32
N GLY A 286 26.16 -5.47 -5.64
CA GLY A 286 26.42 -6.89 -5.56
C GLY A 286 27.76 -7.21 -4.88
N PRO A 287 28.51 -8.21 -5.38
CA PRO A 287 29.81 -8.56 -4.83
C PRO A 287 30.94 -7.60 -5.26
N SER A 288 30.65 -6.59 -6.09
CA SER A 288 31.66 -5.64 -6.59
C SER A 288 32.31 -4.88 -5.44
N SER A 289 33.64 -4.76 -5.43
CA SER A 289 34.36 -3.87 -4.52
C SER A 289 34.23 -2.38 -4.89
N TYR A 290 33.89 -2.08 -6.14
CA TYR A 290 33.63 -0.72 -6.60
C TYR A 290 32.21 -0.27 -6.25
N LEU A 291 32.06 1.05 -6.05
CA LEU A 291 30.76 1.69 -5.86
C LEU A 291 29.84 1.42 -7.06
N SER A 292 28.55 1.24 -6.78
CA SER A 292 27.54 1.24 -7.84
C SER A 292 27.44 2.64 -8.45
N ASN A 293 27.29 2.72 -9.77
CA ASN A 293 26.99 3.95 -10.51
C ASN A 293 25.67 3.74 -11.24
N VAL A 294 24.58 4.18 -10.61
CA VAL A 294 23.21 3.88 -11.06
C VAL A 294 22.46 5.17 -11.33
N ASP A 295 22.04 5.39 -12.57
CA ASP A 295 21.27 6.57 -12.95
C ASP A 295 19.80 6.40 -12.54
N LEU A 296 19.27 7.41 -11.83
CA LEU A 296 17.89 7.47 -11.37
C LEU A 296 17.14 8.57 -12.11
N PHE A 297 16.07 8.18 -12.79
CA PHE A 297 15.19 9.06 -13.53
C PHE A 297 13.80 9.10 -12.87
N LEU A 298 13.16 10.26 -12.89
CA LEU A 298 11.78 10.47 -12.46
C LEU A 298 11.01 11.14 -13.59
N ASP A 299 9.94 10.50 -14.06
CA ASP A 299 9.12 10.94 -15.21
C ASP A 299 9.98 11.33 -16.43
N GLY A 300 11.00 10.52 -16.72
CA GLY A 300 11.93 10.71 -17.85
C GLY A 300 13.08 11.70 -17.60
N HIS A 301 13.10 12.43 -16.49
CA HIS A 301 14.16 13.38 -16.15
C HIS A 301 15.23 12.72 -15.29
N LEU A 302 16.51 12.81 -15.69
CA LEU A 302 17.61 12.34 -14.86
C LEU A 302 17.70 13.21 -13.60
N ILE A 303 17.53 12.60 -12.43
CA ILE A 303 17.59 13.30 -11.15
C ILE A 303 19.01 13.28 -10.61
N THR A 304 19.63 12.10 -10.56
CA THR A 304 20.99 11.92 -10.05
C THR A 304 21.56 10.57 -10.47
N THR A 305 22.88 10.44 -10.36
CA THR A 305 23.57 9.15 -10.40
C THR A 305 23.90 8.75 -8.96
N VAL A 306 23.31 7.65 -8.52
CA VAL A 306 23.57 7.06 -7.21
C VAL A 306 24.97 6.47 -7.23
N GLN A 307 25.83 6.99 -6.36
CA GLN A 307 27.18 6.48 -6.11
C GLN A 307 27.27 6.01 -4.66
N GLY A 308 27.36 4.71 -4.45
CA GLY A 308 27.28 4.10 -3.12
C GLY A 308 27.16 2.59 -3.17
N ASP A 309 26.65 2.00 -2.08
CA ASP A 309 26.29 0.58 -2.06
C ASP A 309 25.07 0.29 -2.94
N GLY A 310 24.15 1.25 -3.06
CA GLY A 310 22.95 1.11 -3.89
C GLY A 310 21.85 2.11 -3.60
N VAL A 311 20.63 1.79 -4.04
CA VAL A 311 19.40 2.53 -3.79
C VAL A 311 18.24 1.58 -3.52
N ILE A 312 17.39 1.95 -2.57
CA ILE A 312 16.15 1.27 -2.22
C ILE A 312 14.99 2.14 -2.73
N VAL A 313 14.08 1.53 -3.49
CA VAL A 313 12.79 2.14 -3.82
C VAL A 313 11.72 1.35 -3.09
N SER A 314 11.04 1.97 -2.13
CA SER A 314 10.10 1.27 -1.24
C SER A 314 8.71 1.89 -1.22
N THR A 315 7.75 1.09 -0.80
CA THR A 315 6.40 1.55 -0.46
C THR A 315 6.38 2.10 0.97
N PRO A 316 5.29 2.78 1.38
CA PRO A 316 5.05 3.11 2.79
C PRO A 316 5.10 1.88 3.71
N THR A 317 4.62 0.72 3.24
CA THR A 317 4.72 -0.55 3.98
C THR A 317 6.19 -0.97 4.15
N GLY A 318 7.01 -0.85 3.11
CA GLY A 318 8.45 -1.12 3.17
C GLY A 318 9.27 -0.08 3.94
N SER A 319 8.67 1.03 4.37
CA SER A 319 9.37 2.07 5.15
C SER A 319 9.87 1.57 6.50
N THR A 320 9.26 0.51 7.05
CA THR A 320 9.66 -0.15 8.31
C THR A 320 10.52 -1.40 8.09
N ALA A 321 10.83 -1.74 6.84
CA ALA A 321 11.64 -2.90 6.46
C ALA A 321 13.09 -2.49 6.21
N TYR A 322 13.68 -2.79 5.05
CA TYR A 322 15.09 -2.50 4.81
C TYR A 322 15.37 -0.97 4.75
N ALA A 323 14.38 -0.18 4.30
CA ALA A 323 14.53 1.26 4.15
C ALA A 323 14.84 1.99 5.47
N VAL A 324 14.22 1.61 6.61
CA VAL A 324 14.50 2.27 7.90
C VAL A 324 15.95 2.06 8.34
N ALA A 325 16.52 0.88 8.07
CA ALA A 325 17.91 0.57 8.37
C ALA A 325 18.89 1.42 7.53
N ALA A 326 18.48 1.81 6.31
CA ALA A 326 19.22 2.73 5.45
C ALA A 326 18.94 4.22 5.77
N GLY A 327 18.17 4.52 6.83
CA GLY A 327 17.93 5.88 7.30
C GLY A 327 16.65 6.54 6.75
N ALA A 328 15.76 5.78 6.11
CA ALA A 328 14.45 6.29 5.70
C ALA A 328 13.55 6.64 6.90
N SER A 329 12.60 7.54 6.68
CA SER A 329 11.53 7.80 7.66
C SER A 329 10.47 6.71 7.61
N MET A 330 9.86 6.40 8.75
CA MET A 330 8.69 5.52 8.83
C MET A 330 7.45 6.25 8.35
N ILE A 331 6.70 5.64 7.45
CA ILE A 331 5.54 6.24 6.79
C ILE A 331 4.31 5.36 7.03
N HIS A 332 3.22 5.98 7.46
CA HIS A 332 1.94 5.30 7.65
C HIS A 332 1.44 4.72 6.30
N PRO A 333 0.91 3.47 6.24
CA PRO A 333 0.61 2.83 4.95
C PRO A 333 -0.47 3.52 4.11
N ASN A 334 -1.33 4.33 4.74
CA ASN A 334 -2.32 5.18 4.03
C ASN A 334 -1.72 6.40 3.29
N VAL A 335 -0.44 6.71 3.44
CA VAL A 335 0.18 7.84 2.74
C VAL A 335 0.52 7.41 1.31
N PRO A 336 -0.09 8.00 0.25
CA PRO A 336 0.16 7.58 -1.13
C PRO A 336 1.50 8.14 -1.64
N ALA A 337 2.57 7.38 -1.43
CA ALA A 337 3.92 7.81 -1.82
C ALA A 337 4.82 6.63 -2.25
N ILE A 338 5.93 6.96 -2.91
CA ILE A 338 7.07 6.09 -3.15
C ILE A 338 8.28 6.70 -2.44
N LEU A 339 9.07 5.88 -1.75
CA LEU A 339 10.27 6.32 -1.05
C LEU A 339 11.50 5.92 -1.86
N ILE A 340 12.51 6.80 -1.88
CA ILE A 340 13.81 6.58 -2.51
C ILE A 340 14.87 6.79 -1.43
N THR A 341 15.58 5.72 -1.09
CA THR A 341 16.54 5.72 0.02
C THR A 341 17.89 5.21 -0.46
N PRO A 342 18.92 6.08 -0.53
CA PRO A 342 20.26 5.62 -0.92
C PRO A 342 20.87 4.72 0.17
N ILE A 343 21.67 3.73 -0.24
CA ILE A 343 22.41 2.84 0.67
C ILE A 343 23.86 3.30 0.69
N CYS A 344 24.32 3.74 1.86
CA CYS A 344 25.68 4.23 2.10
C CYS A 344 26.20 5.13 0.95
N PRO A 345 25.50 6.24 0.61
CA PRO A 345 25.90 7.09 -0.50
C PRO A 345 27.24 7.76 -0.21
N HIS A 346 28.10 7.85 -1.24
CA HIS A 346 29.38 8.57 -1.14
C HIS A 346 29.17 10.08 -0.96
N SER A 347 28.03 10.61 -1.42
CA SER A 347 27.62 11.99 -1.15
C SER A 347 26.85 12.11 0.16
N LEU A 348 27.38 12.89 1.11
CA LEU A 348 26.74 13.16 2.41
C LEU A 348 25.45 13.98 2.30
N SER A 349 25.25 14.69 1.19
CA SER A 349 24.04 15.47 0.95
C SER A 349 22.89 14.64 0.38
N PHE A 350 23.14 13.38 -0.01
CA PHE A 350 22.09 12.53 -0.58
C PHE A 350 21.23 11.92 0.53
N ARG A 351 20.12 12.60 0.83
CA ARG A 351 19.14 12.19 1.83
C ARG A 351 18.03 11.32 1.19
N PRO A 352 17.31 10.50 1.97
CA PRO A 352 16.11 9.85 1.50
C PRO A 352 15.05 10.86 1.04
N ILE A 353 14.32 10.53 -0.03
CA ILE A 353 13.30 11.40 -0.63
C ILE A 353 11.98 10.63 -0.73
N VAL A 354 10.88 11.34 -0.53
CA VAL A 354 9.51 10.83 -0.70
C VAL A 354 8.88 11.54 -1.89
N VAL A 355 8.36 10.77 -2.85
CA VAL A 355 7.74 11.28 -4.08
C VAL A 355 6.28 10.80 -4.19
N PRO A 356 5.41 11.52 -4.91
CA PRO A 356 4.01 11.11 -5.08
C PRO A 356 3.88 9.71 -5.72
N ALA A 357 2.87 8.94 -5.33
CA ALA A 357 2.63 7.59 -5.89
C ALA A 357 2.35 7.54 -7.40
N GLY A 358 2.02 8.67 -8.02
CA GLY A 358 1.70 8.74 -9.46
C GLY A 358 2.90 8.82 -10.39
N VAL A 359 4.12 8.96 -9.86
CA VAL A 359 5.33 9.12 -10.69
C VAL A 359 5.85 7.79 -11.22
N GLU A 360 6.56 7.84 -12.35
CA GLU A 360 7.35 6.73 -12.86
C GLU A 360 8.82 6.93 -12.51
N LEU A 361 9.42 5.93 -11.86
CA LEU A 361 10.86 5.87 -11.63
C LEU A 361 11.50 4.92 -12.64
N LYS A 362 12.63 5.33 -13.19
CA LYS A 362 13.45 4.47 -14.05
C LYS A 362 14.89 4.44 -13.54
N ILE A 363 15.42 3.23 -13.41
CA ILE A 363 16.77 2.96 -12.93
C ILE A 363 17.55 2.23 -14.02
N MET A 364 18.76 2.71 -14.31
CA MET A 364 19.68 2.12 -15.29
C MET A 364 21.11 2.20 -14.77
N LEU A 365 22.00 1.37 -15.29
CA LEU A 365 23.43 1.63 -15.07
C LEU A 365 23.85 2.90 -15.78
N SER A 366 24.66 3.71 -15.10
CA SER A 366 25.30 4.86 -15.73
C SER A 366 26.27 4.39 -16.81
N ARG A 367 26.47 5.18 -17.86
CA ARG A 367 27.42 4.87 -18.93
C ARG A 367 28.85 4.69 -18.42
N GLU A 368 29.18 5.35 -17.31
CA GLU A 368 30.49 5.31 -16.65
C GLU A 368 30.61 4.17 -15.62
N ALA A 369 29.56 3.34 -15.47
CA ALA A 369 29.57 2.22 -14.53
C ALA A 369 30.62 1.17 -14.92
N ARG A 370 31.54 0.88 -13.99
CA ARG A 370 32.64 -0.09 -14.16
C ARG A 370 32.22 -1.52 -13.90
N ASN A 371 31.12 -1.72 -13.17
CA ASN A 371 30.58 -3.01 -12.77
C ASN A 371 29.07 -3.05 -12.99
N ASN A 372 28.55 -4.27 -13.10
CA ASN A 372 27.12 -4.49 -13.10
C ASN A 372 26.52 -4.21 -11.71
N ALA A 373 25.21 -3.96 -11.69
CA ALA A 373 24.42 -3.87 -10.47
C ALA A 373 23.55 -5.12 -10.32
N TRP A 374 22.90 -5.26 -9.18
CA TRP A 374 21.97 -6.33 -8.88
C TRP A 374 20.66 -5.74 -8.42
N VAL A 375 19.56 -6.29 -8.88
CA VAL A 375 18.22 -5.94 -8.37
C VAL A 375 17.63 -7.11 -7.60
N SER A 376 16.93 -6.81 -6.51
CA SER A 376 16.10 -7.76 -5.76
C SER A 376 14.71 -7.16 -5.48
N PHE A 377 13.75 -8.04 -5.25
CA PHE A 377 12.34 -7.72 -5.08
C PHE A 377 11.85 -8.35 -3.77
N ASP A 378 11.53 -7.54 -2.75
CA ASP A 378 11.21 -8.02 -1.39
C ASP A 378 12.27 -9.01 -0.83
N GLY A 379 13.55 -8.75 -1.13
CA GLY A 379 14.68 -9.63 -0.74
C GLY A 379 14.76 -10.95 -1.51
N ARG A 380 13.95 -11.16 -2.56
CA ARG A 380 13.92 -12.38 -3.39
C ARG A 380 14.26 -12.09 -4.86
N LYS A 381 14.34 -13.17 -5.65
CA LYS A 381 14.49 -13.16 -7.13
C LYS A 381 15.61 -12.23 -7.62
N ARG A 382 16.77 -12.31 -6.95
CA ARG A 382 17.93 -11.46 -7.25
C ARG A 382 18.43 -11.72 -8.67
N GLN A 383 18.68 -10.66 -9.42
CA GLN A 383 19.16 -10.77 -10.80
C GLN A 383 20.15 -9.65 -11.12
N GLU A 384 21.15 -9.99 -11.92
CA GLU A 384 22.15 -9.03 -12.41
C GLU A 384 21.52 -8.07 -13.44
N ILE A 385 21.95 -6.81 -13.40
CA ILE A 385 21.56 -5.70 -14.27
C ILE A 385 22.83 -5.14 -14.88
N GLY A 386 22.91 -5.19 -16.20
CA GLY A 386 24.05 -4.69 -16.94
C GLY A 386 23.73 -3.47 -17.80
N HIS A 387 24.74 -2.99 -18.53
CA HIS A 387 24.55 -1.92 -19.52
C HIS A 387 23.49 -2.32 -20.54
N GLY A 388 22.60 -1.39 -20.87
CA GLY A 388 21.45 -1.60 -21.76
C GLY A 388 20.17 -2.03 -21.05
N ASP A 389 20.27 -2.63 -19.86
CA ASP A 389 19.11 -3.05 -19.07
C ASP A 389 18.45 -1.84 -18.38
N SER A 390 17.15 -1.96 -18.10
CA SER A 390 16.41 -0.94 -17.35
C SER A 390 15.39 -1.54 -16.40
N ILE A 391 15.19 -0.84 -15.28
CA ILE A 391 14.18 -1.16 -14.27
C ILE A 391 13.21 0.02 -14.23
N THR A 392 11.94 -0.21 -14.52
CA THR A 392 10.88 0.81 -14.41
C THR A 392 9.96 0.46 -13.26
N ILE A 393 9.67 1.43 -12.39
CA ILE A 393 8.95 1.24 -11.13
C ILE A 393 7.81 2.25 -11.08
N THR A 394 6.60 1.75 -10.82
CA THR A 394 5.37 2.54 -10.68
C THR A 394 4.55 1.97 -9.52
N THR A 395 3.64 2.74 -8.92
CA THR A 395 2.66 2.16 -7.99
C THR A 395 1.75 1.19 -8.74
N SER A 396 1.56 0.00 -8.17
CA SER A 396 0.72 -1.05 -8.72
C SER A 396 -0.76 -0.72 -8.58
N CYS A 397 -1.56 -1.13 -9.56
CA CYS A 397 -3.02 -1.12 -9.48
C CYS A 397 -3.60 -2.22 -8.59
N PHE A 398 -2.78 -3.15 -8.12
CA PHE A 398 -3.20 -4.27 -7.28
C PHE A 398 -2.57 -4.15 -5.88
N PRO A 399 -3.21 -3.47 -4.91
CA PRO A 399 -2.74 -3.43 -3.52
C PRO A 399 -2.95 -4.79 -2.80
N VAL A 400 -2.31 -4.96 -1.65
CA VAL A 400 -2.58 -6.08 -0.74
C VAL A 400 -3.63 -5.63 0.29
N PRO A 401 -4.83 -6.22 0.30
CA PRO A 401 -5.83 -5.95 1.33
C PRO A 401 -5.45 -6.66 2.63
N SER A 402 -4.87 -5.92 3.57
CA SER A 402 -4.61 -6.42 4.93
C SER A 402 -5.81 -6.11 5.81
N ILE A 403 -6.31 -7.12 6.51
CA ILE A 403 -7.40 -6.95 7.46
C ILE A 403 -6.82 -6.35 8.74
N CYS A 404 -7.51 -5.34 9.28
CA CYS A 404 -7.17 -4.68 10.53
C CYS A 404 -7.84 -5.39 11.71
N PHE A 405 -7.15 -5.40 12.85
CA PHE A 405 -7.74 -5.81 14.11
C PHE A 405 -8.73 -4.77 14.63
N ARG A 406 -8.35 -3.47 14.62
CA ARG A 406 -9.25 -2.35 14.96
C ARG A 406 -9.52 -1.47 13.76
N ASP A 407 -8.49 -0.76 13.32
CA ASP A 407 -8.54 0.17 12.18
C ASP A 407 -7.12 0.48 11.69
N PRO A 408 -6.97 1.04 10.48
CA PRO A 408 -5.66 1.29 9.88
C PRO A 408 -4.70 2.11 10.75
N VAL A 409 -5.21 3.05 11.53
CA VAL A 409 -4.40 4.02 12.28
C VAL A 409 -3.96 3.44 13.61
N ASN A 410 -4.90 2.90 14.38
CA ASN A 410 -4.59 2.32 15.69
C ASN A 410 -3.64 1.12 15.57
N ASP A 411 -3.89 0.21 14.62
CA ASP A 411 -3.05 -0.96 14.40
C ASP A 411 -1.59 -0.54 14.10
N TRP A 412 -1.39 0.51 13.29
CA TRP A 412 -0.05 0.98 12.93
C TRP A 412 0.70 1.61 14.12
N PHE A 413 0.03 2.47 14.90
CA PHE A 413 0.65 3.08 16.08
C PHE A 413 0.91 2.08 17.20
N GLU A 414 0.06 1.08 17.36
CA GLU A 414 0.27 -0.03 18.30
C GLU A 414 1.50 -0.86 17.89
N SER A 415 1.62 -1.23 16.61
CA SER A 415 2.85 -1.86 16.08
C SER A 415 4.08 -0.99 16.31
N LEU A 416 4.01 0.32 16.05
CA LEU A 416 5.14 1.24 16.25
C LEU A 416 5.58 1.30 17.73
N ALA A 417 4.62 1.37 18.65
CA ALA A 417 4.88 1.42 20.08
C ALA A 417 5.49 0.10 20.59
N GLN A 418 5.00 -1.05 20.14
CA GLN A 418 5.47 -2.36 20.60
C GLN A 418 6.79 -2.78 19.94
N CYS A 419 6.95 -2.59 18.63
CA CYS A 419 8.14 -3.02 17.89
C CYS A 419 9.37 -2.17 18.20
N LEU A 420 9.21 -0.86 18.40
CA LEU A 420 10.33 0.07 18.55
C LEU A 420 10.43 0.72 19.94
N HIS A 421 9.52 0.36 20.88
CA HIS A 421 9.36 1.07 22.15
C HIS A 421 9.34 2.58 21.94
N TRP A 422 8.57 3.01 20.93
CA TRP A 422 8.67 4.35 20.37
C TRP A 422 8.39 5.42 21.43
N ASN A 423 9.43 6.22 21.72
CA ASN A 423 9.41 7.30 22.70
C ASN A 423 9.00 6.90 24.14
N VAL A 424 9.25 5.65 24.55
CA VAL A 424 9.08 5.23 25.94
C VAL A 424 10.16 5.94 26.79
N ARG A 425 9.73 6.89 27.63
CA ARG A 425 10.58 7.62 28.57
C ARG A 425 9.94 7.67 29.96
N LYS A 426 10.77 7.75 31.00
CA LYS A 426 10.29 8.06 32.36
C LYS A 426 9.60 9.43 32.31
N LYS A 427 8.31 9.48 32.70
CA LYS A 427 7.57 10.75 32.77
C LYS A 427 8.28 11.67 33.75
N GLN A 428 8.50 12.91 33.34
CA GLN A 428 9.04 13.93 34.23
C GLN A 428 8.04 14.16 35.37
N SER A 429 8.54 14.20 36.61
CA SER A 429 7.70 14.55 37.77
C SER A 429 7.24 15.99 37.64
N HIS A 430 6.02 16.27 38.12
CA HIS A 430 5.57 17.65 38.27
C HIS A 430 6.54 18.39 39.21
N LEU A 431 6.81 19.66 38.91
CA LEU A 431 7.49 20.56 39.85
C LEU A 431 6.55 20.73 41.05
N SER A 432 6.99 20.38 42.25
CA SER A 432 6.29 20.68 43.49
C SER A 432 6.36 22.19 43.72
N SER A 433 5.21 22.84 43.82
CA SER A 433 5.07 24.26 44.16
C SER A 433 5.22 24.46 45.67
N GLU A 434 6.33 24.04 46.26
CA GLU A 434 6.62 24.14 47.70
C GLU A 434 8.02 24.71 47.93
N GLU A 435 8.30 25.91 47.39
CA GLU A 435 9.48 26.71 47.78
C GLU A 435 9.17 28.23 47.82
N GLU A 436 7.93 28.64 48.11
CA GLU A 436 7.57 30.08 48.26
C GLU A 436 6.92 30.48 49.61
N GLU A 437 6.92 29.63 50.64
CA GLU A 437 6.34 29.98 51.96
C GLU A 437 7.31 29.91 53.16
N GLU A 438 8.63 30.05 52.94
CA GLU A 438 9.58 30.30 54.05
C GLU A 438 10.40 31.58 53.82
N GLU A 439 9.72 32.72 53.77
CA GLU A 439 10.29 34.02 54.14
C GLU A 439 9.15 34.96 54.54
N PHE A 440 8.65 34.87 55.79
CA PHE A 440 8.10 36.01 56.54
C PHE A 440 8.10 35.75 58.05
#